data_AF-A0A3D5QE43-F1
#
_entry.id   AF-A0A3D5QE43-F1
#
_cell.length_a   1.000
_cell.length_b   1.000
_cell.length_c   1.000
_cell.angle_alpha   90.00
_cell.angle_beta   90.00
_cell.angle_gamma   90.00
#
_symmetry.space_group_name_H-M   'P 1'
#
loop_
_entity.id
_entity.type
_entity.pdbx_description
1 polymer ?
#
loop_
_entity_poly.entity_id
_entity_poly.type
_entity_poly.pdbx_seq_one_letter_code
_entity_poly.pdbx_strand_id
1 'polypeptide(L)' 'ELEASHVLTAVGVPNDICAGSLTFSMSKYNTEDEVDRVLEITPEIVNKLCEMSPYYNK' A
#
# COMPACT_ATOMS: atom_id res chain seq x y z
N GLU A 1 -8.93 15.07 -8.36
CA GLU A 1 -8.53 13.71 -8.79
C GLU A 1 -7.45 13.20 -7.86
N LEU A 2 -7.37 11.90 -7.62
CA LEU A 2 -6.21 11.30 -6.99
C LEU A 2 -5.08 11.32 -8.02
N GLU A 3 -4.13 12.24 -7.86
CA GLU A 3 -3.00 12.35 -8.76
C GLU A 3 -2.02 11.20 -8.48
N ALA A 4 -1.74 10.38 -9.50
CA ALA A 4 -0.81 9.27 -9.40
C ALA A 4 0.62 9.79 -9.14
N SER A 5 1.42 9.00 -8.41
CA SER A 5 2.83 9.34 -8.17
C SER A 5 3.57 9.50 -9.51
N HIS A 6 4.16 10.69 -9.73
CA HIS A 6 4.97 10.98 -10.92
C HIS A 6 6.13 10.00 -11.10
N VAL A 7 6.69 9.46 -10.00
CA VAL A 7 7.72 8.43 -10.06
C VAL A 7 7.14 7.11 -10.55
N LEU A 8 6.02 6.66 -9.98
CA LEU A 8 5.40 5.38 -10.39
C LEU A 8 4.96 5.42 -11.86
N THR A 9 4.41 6.56 -12.30
CA THR A 9 4.07 6.80 -13.70
C THR A 9 5.31 6.78 -14.60
N ALA A 10 6.42 7.40 -14.19
CA ALA A 10 7.67 7.40 -14.96
C ALA A 10 8.31 6.01 -15.09
N VAL A 11 8.13 5.14 -14.09
CA VAL A 11 8.61 3.74 -14.10
C VAL A 11 7.65 2.82 -14.88
N GLY A 12 6.51 3.35 -15.35
CA GLY A 12 5.54 2.63 -16.17
C GLY A 12 4.52 1.81 -15.38
N VAL A 13 4.30 2.14 -14.10
CA VAL A 13 3.25 1.50 -13.29
C VAL A 13 1.88 1.92 -13.82
N PRO A 14 0.95 0.97 -14.07
CA PRO A 14 -0.42 1.29 -14.45
C PRO A 14 -1.13 2.22 -13.45
N ASN A 15 -1.85 3.22 -13.96
CA ASN A 15 -2.49 4.26 -13.12
C ASN A 15 -3.54 3.72 -12.14
N ASP A 16 -4.20 2.61 -12.48
CA ASP A 16 -5.14 1.90 -11.63
C ASP A 16 -4.47 1.31 -10.38
N ILE A 17 -3.21 0.87 -10.49
CA ILE A 17 -2.41 0.34 -9.39
C ILE A 17 -1.72 1.46 -8.60
N CYS A 18 -1.37 2.57 -9.26
CA CYS A 18 -0.73 3.72 -8.62
C CYS A 18 -1.51 4.26 -7.42
N ALA A 19 -2.85 4.27 -7.50
CA ALA A 19 -3.71 4.78 -6.43
C ALA A 19 -3.69 3.91 -5.15
N GLY A 20 -3.36 2.62 -5.26
CA GLY A 20 -3.28 1.68 -4.14
C GLY A 20 -1.88 1.49 -3.56
N SER A 21 -0.90 2.26 -4.02
CA SER A 21 0.50 2.09 -3.64
C SER A 21 0.78 2.62 -2.23
N LEU A 22 1.47 1.83 -1.40
CA LEU A 22 1.91 2.20 -0.05
C LEU A 22 3.42 2.02 0.07
N THR A 23 4.12 3.04 0.58
CA THR A 23 5.58 3.04 0.75
C THR A 23 5.93 2.99 2.23
N PHE A 24 6.70 1.98 2.64
CA PHE A 24 7.28 1.91 3.98
C PHE A 24 8.74 2.36 3.94
N SER A 25 9.05 3.44 4.65
CA SER A 25 10.42 3.92 4.83
C SER A 25 10.92 3.55 6.21
N MET A 26 12.01 2.77 6.28
CA MET A 26 12.63 2.38 7.54
C MET A 26 13.67 3.42 8.00
N SER A 27 13.92 3.44 9.30
CA SER A 27 14.86 4.29 10.02
C SER A 27 15.75 3.43 10.93
N LYS A 28 16.89 3.98 11.34
CA LYS A 28 17.81 3.32 12.29
C LYS A 28 17.15 2.96 13.63
N TYR A 29 16.06 3.62 13.97
CA TYR A 29 15.35 3.44 15.24
C TYR A 29 14.28 2.34 15.18
N ASN A 30 14.04 1.74 14.01
CA ASN A 30 13.05 0.68 13.94
C ASN A 30 13.50 -0.58 14.66
N THR A 31 12.53 -1.28 15.24
CA THR A 31 12.75 -2.58 15.89
C THR A 31 12.08 -3.70 15.09
N GLU A 32 12.52 -4.94 15.31
CA GLU A 32 11.89 -6.12 14.70
C GLU A 32 10.43 -6.25 15.15
N ASP A 33 10.13 -6.00 16.43
CA ASP A 33 8.77 -6.03 16.98
C ASP A 33 7.82 -5.06 16.24
N GLU A 34 8.30 -3.87 15.82
CA GLU A 34 7.50 -2.93 15.03
C GLU A 34 7.19 -3.49 13.63
N VAL A 35 8.15 -4.16 13.01
CA VAL A 35 7.97 -4.80 11.70
C VAL A 35 6.99 -5.95 11.80
N ASP A 36 7.14 -6.82 12.81
CA ASP A 36 6.22 -7.92 13.08
C ASP A 36 4.81 -7.40 13.31
N ARG A 37 4.67 -6.30 14.05
CA ARG A 37 3.37 -5.66 14.28
C ARG A 37 2.74 -5.16 12.98
N VAL A 38 3.51 -4.57 12.07
CA VAL A 38 3.02 -4.13 10.76
C VAL A 38 2.60 -5.34 9.92
N LEU A 39 3.36 -6.43 9.93
CA LEU A 39 3.05 -7.66 9.20
C LEU A 39 1.77 -8.32 9.71
N GLU A 40 1.48 -8.26 11.01
CA GLU A 40 0.24 -8.77 11.58
C GLU A 40 -1.00 -7.96 11.17
N ILE A 41 -0.92 -6.63 11.22
CA ILE A 41 -2.09 -5.75 11.05
C ILE A 41 -2.39 -5.48 9.57
N THR A 42 -1.37 -5.21 8.77
CA THR A 42 -1.55 -4.68 7.41
C THR A 42 -2.44 -5.57 6.53
N PRO A 43 -2.30 -6.91 6.55
CA PRO A 43 -3.17 -7.78 5.76
C PRO A 43 -4.65 -7.65 6.13
N GLU A 44 -4.97 -7.51 7.42
CA GLU A 44 -6.35 -7.34 7.89
C GLU A 44 -6.96 -6.03 7.37
N ILE A 45 -6.19 -4.94 7.41
CA ILE A 45 -6.63 -3.63 6.90
C ILE A 45 -6.84 -3.69 5.39
N VAL A 46 -5.88 -4.24 4.64
CA VAL A 46 -5.97 -4.36 3.18
C VAL A 46 -7.20 -5.18 2.80
N ASN A 47 -7.45 -6.31 3.46
CA ASN A 47 -8.63 -7.14 3.20
C ASN A 47 -9.94 -6.38 3.42
N LYS A 48 -10.07 -5.63 4.52
CA LYS A 48 -11.27 -4.82 4.79
C LYS A 48 -11.49 -3.75 3.71
N LEU A 49 -10.44 -3.06 3.29
CA LEU A 49 -10.52 -2.05 2.23
C LEU A 49 -10.88 -2.68 0.87
N CYS A 50 -10.31 -3.84 0.57
CA CYS A 50 -10.62 -4.62 -0.62
C CYS A 50 -12.08 -5.08 -0.63
N GLU A 51 -12.63 -5.58 0.48
CA GLU A 51 -14.03 -6.00 0.59
C GLU A 51 -15.03 -4.87 0.35
N MET A 52 -14.64 -3.62 0.66
CA MET A 52 -15.47 -2.43 0.43
C MET A 52 -15.31 -1.85 -0.98
N SER A 53 -14.29 -2.25 -1.72
CA SER A 53 -13.94 -1.65 -3.00
C SER A 53 -14.80 -2.21 -4.13
N PRO A 54 -15.53 -1.37 -4.89
CA PRO A 54 -16.29 -1.81 -6.07
C PRO A 54 -15.38 -2.22 -7.24
N TYR A 55 -14.08 -1.90 -7.17
CA TYR A 55 -13.08 -2.27 -8.18
C TYR A 55 -12.34 -3.56 -7.86
N TYR A 56 -12.47 -4.05 -6.62
CA TYR A 56 -11.86 -5.30 -6.20
C TYR A 56 -12.83 -6.44 -6.45
N ASN A 57 -12.76 -7.03 -7.64
CA ASN A 57 -13.43 -8.30 -7.92
C ASN A 57 -12.57 -9.45 -7.37
N LYS A 58 -13.15 -10.24 -6.48
CA LYS A 58 -12.60 -11.52 -6.03
C LYS A 58 -12.48 -12.51 -7.19
#